data_AF-A0A6B2EIP7-F1
#
_entry.id   AF-A0A6B2EIP7-F1
#
_cell.length_a   1.000
_cell.length_b   1.000
_cell.length_c   1.000
_cell.angle_alpha   90.00
_cell.angle_beta   90.00
_cell.angle_gamma   90.00
#
_symmetry.space_group_name_H-M   'P 1'
#
loop_
_entity.id
_entity.type
_entity.pdbx_description
1 polymer ?
#
loop_
_entity_poly.entity_id
_entity_poly.type
_entity_poly.pdbx_seq_one_letter_code
_entity_poly.pdbx_strand_id
1 'polypeptide(L)'
;EDVDDETFLRNSRTNYTEGASAPKYNTNPFLQDDDYEQQRQMYEHRRREVEDRTLLSSERSLGLLYETEQVGMATAEELARQREQLENTSKQLDDINSTLRFSQRHLTGLKSVFGGLKNYLTRQKEFTPRMSASPSGSNMHDTMSYQEPPKLQMTPEERYENHPVNRLRNEPSYAPQQTTSGGPGDFNARLEQNLDCMAGSLARLKGLAVDLNSEIDTQNDLIDNITNKVEDTDVKIGMQNRDMLKLLGKK
;
A
#
# COMPACT_ATOMS: atom_id res chain seq x y z
N GLU A 1 17.50 9.14 37.69
CA GLU A 1 16.90 10.07 38.67
C GLU A 1 17.37 9.60 40.02
N ASP A 2 18.46 10.18 40.50
CA ASP A 2 18.99 9.84 41.81
C ASP A 2 18.14 10.59 42.83
N VAL A 3 17.48 9.84 43.72
CA VAL A 3 16.65 10.44 44.77
C VAL A 3 17.59 11.10 45.77
N ASP A 4 17.48 12.41 45.93
CA ASP A 4 18.36 13.18 46.81
C ASP A 4 18.19 12.77 48.28
N ASP A 5 19.15 11.98 48.77
CA ASP A 5 19.17 11.43 50.13
C ASP A 5 19.07 12.51 51.22
N GLU A 6 19.58 13.74 50.96
CA GLU A 6 19.45 14.85 51.90
C GLU A 6 18.00 15.28 52.08
N THR A 7 17.20 15.28 51.01
CA THR A 7 15.77 15.63 51.07
C THR A 7 14.97 14.62 51.89
N PHE A 8 15.31 13.33 51.82
CA PHE A 8 14.67 12.29 52.64
C PHE A 8 15.03 12.43 54.13
N LEU A 9 16.32 12.66 54.44
CA LEU A 9 16.80 12.83 55.81
C LEU A 9 16.24 14.09 56.48
N ARG A 10 16.09 15.20 55.74
CA ARG A 10 15.67 16.49 56.29
C ARG A 10 14.22 16.49 56.81
N ASN A 11 13.34 15.68 56.21
CA ASN A 11 11.94 15.57 56.64
C ASN A 11 11.76 14.80 57.97
N SER A 12 12.78 14.08 58.43
CA SER A 12 12.72 13.23 59.64
C SER A 12 13.04 13.95 60.97
N ARG A 13 13.47 15.22 60.93
CA ARG A 13 14.02 15.94 62.12
C ARG A 13 13.32 17.24 62.51
N THR A 14 12.16 17.54 61.93
CA THR A 14 11.43 18.77 62.22
C THR A 14 10.36 18.53 63.30
N ASN A 15 10.72 18.90 64.54
CA ASN A 15 9.86 19.27 65.70
C ASN A 15 10.27 18.59 67.03
N TYR A 16 11.35 19.08 67.64
CA TYR A 16 11.51 19.05 69.09
C TYR A 16 11.27 20.44 69.65
N THR A 17 10.02 20.71 70.05
CA THR A 17 9.64 21.84 70.92
C THR A 17 8.97 21.27 72.17
N GLU A 18 9.31 21.84 73.32
CA GLU A 18 8.97 21.33 74.64
C GLU A 18 7.44 21.24 74.88
N GLY A 19 7.01 20.26 75.69
CA GLY A 19 5.71 20.33 76.36
C GLY A 19 4.52 19.64 75.70
N ALA A 20 4.66 18.40 75.21
CA ALA A 20 3.51 17.52 74.97
C ALA A 20 3.84 16.06 75.30
N SER A 21 2.84 15.33 75.80
CA SER A 21 2.93 13.91 76.17
C SER A 21 3.46 13.05 75.03
N ALA A 22 4.55 12.31 75.29
CA ALA A 22 5.14 11.40 74.32
C ALA A 22 4.10 10.41 73.77
N PRO A 23 4.02 10.18 72.45
CA PRO A 23 3.20 9.12 71.92
C PRO A 23 3.76 7.79 72.44
N LYS A 24 2.89 6.96 73.00
CA LYS A 24 3.23 5.57 73.32
C LYS A 24 3.41 4.84 72.00
N TYR A 25 4.65 4.81 71.48
CA TYR A 25 5.03 3.83 70.48
C TYR A 25 4.74 2.46 71.09
N ASN A 26 3.71 1.80 70.59
CA ASN A 26 3.24 0.55 71.13
C ASN A 26 4.17 -0.55 70.62
N THR A 27 5.25 -0.79 71.36
CA THR A 27 6.36 -1.69 70.99
C THR A 27 5.95 -3.17 71.08
N ASN A 28 4.94 -3.56 70.29
CA ASN A 28 4.55 -4.94 70.05
C ASN A 28 5.20 -5.39 68.73
N PRO A 29 6.31 -6.17 68.75
CA PRO A 29 7.00 -6.58 67.54
C PRO A 29 6.14 -7.43 66.59
N PHE A 30 5.06 -8.00 67.13
CA PHE A 30 4.15 -8.92 66.44
C PHE A 30 3.13 -8.24 65.51
N LEU A 31 3.01 -6.90 65.53
CA LEU A 31 2.06 -6.16 64.69
C LEU A 31 2.72 -5.46 63.49
N GLN A 32 4.05 -5.48 63.39
CA GLN A 32 4.78 -4.83 62.31
C GLN A 32 4.88 -5.73 61.06
N ASP A 33 4.89 -7.06 61.26
CA ASP A 33 5.05 -8.05 60.19
C ASP A 33 3.81 -8.13 59.28
N ASP A 34 2.60 -8.00 59.84
CA ASP A 34 1.33 -8.02 59.09
C ASP A 34 1.27 -6.92 58.00
N ASP A 35 1.74 -5.71 58.32
CA ASP A 35 1.80 -4.57 57.37
C ASP A 35 2.77 -4.85 56.22
N TYR A 36 3.95 -5.42 56.52
CA TYR A 36 4.94 -5.77 55.49
C TYR A 36 4.47 -6.94 54.62
N GLU A 37 3.81 -7.95 55.19
CA GLU A 37 3.23 -9.04 54.42
C GLU A 37 2.11 -8.56 53.49
N GLN A 38 1.21 -7.70 53.98
CA GLN A 38 0.14 -7.11 53.17
C GLN A 38 0.71 -6.23 52.03
N GLN A 39 1.73 -5.42 52.34
CA GLN A 39 2.42 -4.60 51.33
C GLN A 39 3.11 -5.49 50.27
N ARG A 40 3.76 -6.58 50.68
CA ARG A 40 4.41 -7.55 49.77
C ARG A 40 3.39 -8.24 48.85
N GLN A 41 2.23 -8.65 49.39
CA GLN A 41 1.13 -9.22 48.60
C GLN A 41 0.58 -8.22 47.57
N MET A 42 0.41 -6.95 47.95
CA MET A 42 0.00 -5.88 47.04
C MET A 42 0.99 -5.71 45.87
N TYR A 43 2.30 -5.68 46.15
CA TYR A 43 3.31 -5.60 45.09
C TYR A 43 3.32 -6.83 44.18
N GLU A 44 3.17 -8.04 44.72
CA GLU A 44 3.09 -9.27 43.91
C GLU A 44 1.85 -9.32 43.02
N HIS A 45 0.68 -8.88 43.52
CA HIS A 45 -0.54 -8.76 42.71
C HIS A 45 -0.35 -7.72 41.61
N ARG A 46 0.20 -6.55 41.94
CA ARG A 46 0.43 -5.48 40.96
C ARG A 46 1.45 -5.90 39.90
N ARG A 47 2.48 -6.68 40.25
CA ARG A 47 3.45 -7.22 39.28
C ARG A 47 2.76 -8.16 38.29
N ARG A 48 1.95 -9.12 38.77
CA ARG A 48 1.18 -10.04 37.92
C ARG A 48 0.23 -9.31 36.97
N GLU A 49 -0.50 -8.31 37.45
CA GLU A 49 -1.37 -7.49 36.60
C GLU A 49 -0.59 -6.79 35.47
N VAL A 50 0.63 -6.31 35.75
CA VAL A 50 1.49 -5.67 34.74
C VAL A 50 2.09 -6.71 33.78
N GLU A 51 2.49 -7.88 34.27
CA GLU A 51 2.98 -9.01 33.47
C GLU A 51 1.89 -9.44 32.46
N ASP A 52 0.69 -9.79 32.93
CA ASP A 52 -0.44 -10.24 32.09
C ASP A 52 -0.82 -9.19 31.03
N ARG A 53 -0.94 -7.92 31.43
CA ARG A 53 -1.30 -6.82 30.52
C ARG A 53 -0.22 -6.56 29.46
N THR A 54 1.05 -6.70 29.83
CA THR A 54 2.18 -6.57 28.90
C THR A 54 2.16 -7.69 27.86
N LEU A 55 1.94 -8.94 28.31
CA LEU A 55 1.87 -10.10 27.41
C LEU A 55 0.72 -9.96 26.41
N LEU A 56 -0.50 -9.70 26.88
CA LEU A 56 -1.69 -9.48 26.04
C LEU A 56 -1.52 -8.31 25.05
N SER A 57 -0.78 -7.26 25.43
CA SER A 57 -0.43 -6.15 24.53
C SER A 57 0.53 -6.58 23.42
N SER A 58 1.55 -7.39 23.76
CA SER A 58 2.50 -7.92 22.78
C SER A 58 1.84 -8.88 21.78
N GLU A 59 0.95 -9.76 22.24
CA GLU A 59 0.17 -10.68 21.39
C GLU A 59 -0.75 -9.94 20.41
N ARG A 60 -1.43 -8.88 20.88
CA ARG A 60 -2.23 -8.00 20.02
C ARG A 60 -1.36 -7.29 18.98
N SER A 61 -0.18 -6.81 19.39
CA SER A 61 0.74 -6.12 18.50
C SER A 61 1.28 -7.04 17.41
N LEU A 62 1.57 -8.31 17.72
CA LEU A 62 1.90 -9.34 16.73
C LEU A 62 0.78 -9.53 15.70
N GLY A 63 -0.47 -9.67 16.15
CA GLY A 63 -1.63 -9.79 15.26
C GLY A 63 -1.74 -8.62 14.28
N LEU A 64 -1.62 -7.39 14.78
CA LEU A 64 -1.64 -6.17 13.97
C LEU A 64 -0.48 -6.09 12.97
N LEU A 65 0.72 -6.55 13.34
CA LEU A 65 1.88 -6.59 12.44
C LEU A 65 1.67 -7.58 11.29
N TYR A 66 1.11 -8.77 11.55
CA TYR A 66 0.78 -9.74 10.50
C TYR A 66 -0.34 -9.25 9.57
N GLU A 67 -1.37 -8.58 10.09
CA GLU A 67 -2.41 -7.93 9.28
C GLU A 67 -1.81 -6.83 8.40
N THR A 68 -0.95 -5.97 8.97
CA THR A 68 -0.25 -4.91 8.23
C THR A 68 0.65 -5.50 7.13
N GLU A 69 1.32 -6.63 7.39
CA GLU A 69 2.15 -7.31 6.40
C GLU A 69 1.32 -7.85 5.23
N GLN A 70 0.17 -8.47 5.51
CA GLN A 70 -0.75 -8.94 4.47
C GLN A 70 -1.31 -7.79 3.63
N VAL A 71 -1.70 -6.67 4.25
CA VAL A 71 -2.15 -5.47 3.53
C VAL A 71 -1.01 -4.87 2.70
N GLY A 72 0.23 -4.85 3.20
CA GLY A 72 1.41 -4.42 2.46
C GLY A 72 1.70 -5.28 1.24
N MET A 73 1.59 -6.61 1.37
CA MET A 73 1.75 -7.55 0.25
C MET A 73 0.67 -7.37 -0.83
N ALA A 74 -0.60 -7.25 -0.43
CA ALA A 74 -1.70 -6.97 -1.37
C ALA A 74 -1.52 -5.60 -2.08
N THR A 75 -0.97 -4.61 -1.36
CA THR A 75 -0.62 -3.30 -1.95
C THR A 75 0.50 -3.43 -2.99
N ALA A 76 1.51 -4.25 -2.72
CA ALA A 76 2.61 -4.50 -3.66
C ALA A 76 2.14 -5.21 -4.94
N GLU A 77 1.23 -6.18 -4.83
CA GLU A 77 0.60 -6.86 -5.97
C GLU A 77 -0.18 -5.87 -6.86
N GLU A 78 -1.00 -5.00 -6.26
CA GLU A 78 -1.76 -4.00 -7.01
C GLU A 78 -0.86 -2.91 -7.61
N LEU A 79 0.24 -2.48 -6.95
CA LEU A 79 1.23 -1.60 -7.58
C LEU A 79 1.88 -2.26 -8.81
N ALA A 80 2.29 -3.53 -8.73
CA ALA A 80 2.86 -4.23 -9.88
C ALA A 80 1.87 -4.32 -11.06
N ARG A 81 0.58 -4.53 -10.76
CA ARG A 81 -0.52 -4.52 -11.74
C ARG A 81 -0.79 -3.12 -12.32
N GLN A 82 -0.62 -2.05 -11.54
CA GLN A 82 -0.72 -0.67 -12.03
C GLN A 82 0.45 -0.31 -12.94
N ARG A 83 1.67 -0.76 -12.59
CA ARG A 83 2.87 -0.64 -13.44
C ARG A 83 2.63 -1.22 -14.83
N GLU A 84 2.11 -2.45 -14.92
CA GLU A 84 1.83 -3.11 -16.20
C GLU A 84 0.83 -2.29 -17.06
N GLN A 85 -0.18 -1.68 -16.44
CA GLN A 85 -1.14 -0.82 -17.14
C GLN A 85 -0.48 0.46 -17.67
N LEU A 86 0.41 1.09 -16.89
CA LEU A 86 1.18 2.25 -17.32
C LEU A 86 2.14 1.91 -18.47
N GLU A 87 2.89 0.80 -18.38
CA GLU A 87 3.79 0.35 -19.44
C GLU A 87 3.03 0.04 -20.74
N ASN A 88 1.87 -0.62 -20.66
CA ASN A 88 0.98 -0.85 -21.79
C ASN A 88 0.43 0.45 -22.39
N THR A 89 0.09 1.44 -21.56
CA THR A 89 -0.36 2.77 -22.02
C THR A 89 0.76 3.51 -22.74
N SER A 90 1.98 3.49 -22.19
CA SER A 90 3.17 4.10 -22.78
C SER A 90 3.48 3.51 -24.16
N LYS A 91 3.34 2.19 -24.32
CA LYS A 91 3.50 1.49 -25.60
C LYS A 91 2.40 1.84 -26.61
N GLN A 92 1.13 1.89 -26.18
CA GLN A 92 0.03 2.28 -27.06
C GLN A 92 0.22 3.71 -27.60
N LEU A 93 0.75 4.63 -26.79
CA LEU A 93 1.07 5.99 -27.25
C LEU A 93 2.20 6.02 -28.29
N ASP A 94 3.21 5.16 -28.18
CA ASP A 94 4.24 5.02 -29.20
C ASP A 94 3.67 4.45 -30.52
N ASP A 95 2.79 3.45 -30.44
CA ASP A 95 2.09 2.87 -31.59
C ASP A 95 1.18 3.90 -32.28
N ILE A 96 0.46 4.73 -31.51
CA ILE A 96 -0.33 5.85 -32.02
C ILE A 96 0.58 6.89 -32.69
N ASN A 97 1.68 7.32 -32.04
CA ASN A 97 2.62 8.29 -32.60
C ASN A 97 3.25 7.80 -33.93
N SER A 98 3.59 6.51 -34.01
CA SER A 98 4.05 5.84 -35.23
C SER A 98 2.97 5.84 -36.32
N THR A 99 1.74 5.46 -35.97
CA THR A 99 0.57 5.47 -36.87
C THR A 99 0.27 6.86 -37.40
N LEU A 100 0.36 7.89 -36.55
CA LEU A 100 0.22 9.29 -36.93
C LEU A 100 1.33 9.72 -37.90
N ARG A 101 2.59 9.32 -37.71
CA ARG A 101 3.66 9.60 -38.69
C ARG A 101 3.38 8.98 -40.06
N PHE A 102 2.77 7.79 -40.10
CA PHE A 102 2.35 7.14 -41.34
C PHE A 102 1.16 7.86 -42.00
N SER A 103 0.11 8.17 -41.21
CA SER A 103 -1.03 8.99 -41.62
C SER A 103 -0.60 10.32 -42.24
N GLN A 104 0.32 11.06 -41.61
CA GLN A 104 0.81 12.35 -42.13
C GLN A 104 1.44 12.22 -43.53
N ARG A 105 2.17 11.12 -43.80
CA ARG A 105 2.72 10.86 -45.14
C ARG A 105 1.61 10.63 -46.17
N HIS A 106 0.58 9.86 -45.82
CA HIS A 106 -0.59 9.66 -46.68
C HIS A 106 -1.38 10.94 -46.93
N LEU A 107 -1.65 11.75 -45.90
CA LEU A 107 -2.33 13.04 -46.05
C LEU A 107 -1.52 14.01 -46.93
N THR A 108 -0.19 13.99 -46.80
CA THR A 108 0.72 14.77 -47.68
C THR A 108 0.64 14.28 -49.14
N GLY A 109 0.59 12.96 -49.36
CA GLY A 109 0.35 12.36 -50.68
C GLY A 109 -0.98 12.81 -51.29
N LEU A 110 -2.08 12.73 -50.53
CA LEU A 110 -3.41 13.16 -50.99
C LEU A 110 -3.46 14.66 -51.31
N LYS A 111 -2.88 15.52 -50.47
CA LYS A 111 -2.70 16.96 -50.76
C LYS A 111 -2.00 17.18 -52.11
N SER A 112 -0.94 16.41 -52.38
CA SER A 112 -0.20 16.50 -53.65
C SER A 112 -1.04 16.10 -54.87
N VAL A 113 -1.86 15.05 -54.77
CA VAL A 113 -2.73 14.61 -55.88
C VAL A 113 -3.83 15.63 -56.19
N PHE A 114 -4.49 16.20 -55.18
CA PHE A 114 -5.48 17.27 -55.39
C PHE A 114 -4.84 18.56 -55.94
N GLY A 115 -3.65 18.93 -55.47
CA GLY A 115 -2.89 20.06 -56.01
C GLY A 115 -2.47 19.84 -57.47
N GLY A 116 -1.98 18.63 -57.80
CA GLY A 116 -1.60 18.22 -59.14
C GLY A 116 -2.78 18.21 -60.11
N LEU A 117 -3.93 17.66 -59.71
CA LEU A 117 -5.16 17.69 -60.52
C LEU A 117 -5.65 19.12 -60.77
N LYS A 118 -5.64 20.00 -59.76
CA LYS A 118 -6.01 21.42 -59.96
C LYS A 118 -5.04 22.12 -60.91
N ASN A 119 -3.72 21.90 -60.78
CA ASN A 119 -2.74 22.45 -61.71
C ASN A 119 -2.92 21.88 -63.13
N TYR A 120 -3.22 20.60 -63.28
CA TYR A 120 -3.45 19.95 -64.58
C TYR A 120 -4.72 20.48 -65.27
N LEU A 121 -5.82 20.65 -64.52
CA LEU A 121 -7.06 21.25 -65.04
C LEU A 121 -6.90 22.74 -65.41
N THR A 122 -5.97 23.44 -64.77
CA THR A 122 -5.67 24.87 -65.05
C THR A 122 -4.58 25.03 -66.14
N ARG A 123 -3.91 23.94 -66.56
CA ARG A 123 -2.73 23.99 -67.44
C ARG A 123 -2.92 23.19 -68.72
N GLN A 124 -3.87 23.62 -69.54
CA GLN A 124 -3.91 23.29 -70.97
C GLN A 124 -2.68 23.90 -71.68
N LYS A 125 -1.61 23.11 -71.83
CA LYS A 125 -0.77 23.06 -73.04
C LYS A 125 0.24 21.90 -73.04
N GLU A 126 0.06 21.03 -74.02
CA GLU A 126 0.98 20.08 -74.66
C GLU A 126 1.50 18.79 -73.95
N PHE A 127 1.14 17.68 -74.62
CA PHE A 127 1.90 16.43 -74.90
C PHE A 127 2.06 15.25 -73.91
N THR A 128 1.14 14.28 -74.09
CA THR A 128 1.32 12.81 -74.26
C THR A 128 1.59 11.85 -73.08
N PRO A 129 1.15 10.56 -73.18
CA PRO A 129 0.94 9.68 -72.03
C PRO A 129 1.81 8.39 -72.03
N ARG A 130 1.79 7.65 -70.91
CA ARG A 130 2.07 6.20 -70.91
C ARG A 130 1.28 5.47 -69.81
N MET A 131 0.64 4.36 -70.16
CA MET A 131 -0.13 3.50 -69.25
C MET A 131 0.74 2.34 -68.72
N SER A 132 0.41 1.83 -67.53
CA SER A 132 0.56 0.41 -67.17
C SER A 132 -0.37 0.07 -65.99
N ALA A 133 -0.91 -1.15 -65.96
CA ALA A 133 -1.94 -1.58 -65.00
C ALA A 133 -1.43 -2.64 -64.01
N SER A 134 -2.15 -2.83 -62.89
CA SER A 134 -1.99 -3.95 -61.93
C SER A 134 -2.46 -5.30 -62.52
N PRO A 135 -2.22 -6.45 -61.85
CA PRO A 135 -3.23 -6.97 -60.89
C PRO A 135 -2.78 -7.92 -59.73
N SER A 136 -3.63 -7.96 -58.69
CA SER A 136 -4.16 -9.08 -57.86
C SER A 136 -3.32 -10.21 -57.17
N GLY A 137 -3.70 -10.48 -55.91
CA GLY A 137 -3.78 -11.81 -55.24
C GLY A 137 -2.60 -12.24 -54.35
N SER A 138 -2.75 -13.07 -53.28
CA SER A 138 -3.92 -13.55 -52.52
C SER A 138 -3.50 -14.36 -51.25
N ASN A 139 -4.46 -14.69 -50.36
CA ASN A 139 -4.50 -15.80 -49.37
C ASN A 139 -4.12 -15.59 -47.88
N MET A 140 -4.73 -16.45 -47.04
CA MET A 140 -4.81 -16.41 -45.57
C MET A 140 -4.10 -17.61 -44.90
N HIS A 141 -3.69 -17.46 -43.64
CA HIS A 141 -3.42 -18.48 -42.58
C HIS A 141 -3.21 -17.70 -41.25
N ASP A 142 -3.47 -18.16 -40.01
CA ASP A 142 -4.32 -19.26 -39.48
C ASP A 142 -4.45 -19.18 -37.92
N THR A 143 -5.44 -19.88 -37.36
CA THR A 143 -5.61 -20.44 -36.00
C THR A 143 -4.78 -19.92 -34.80
N MET A 144 -5.46 -19.41 -33.76
CA MET A 144 -5.59 -20.17 -32.50
C MET A 144 -6.77 -19.75 -31.60
N SER A 145 -7.29 -20.74 -30.87
CA SER A 145 -8.35 -20.64 -29.87
C SER A 145 -7.74 -20.61 -28.46
N TYR A 146 -8.29 -19.79 -27.57
CA TYR A 146 -8.11 -19.94 -26.13
C TYR A 146 -9.47 -20.05 -25.44
N GLN A 147 -9.65 -21.17 -24.75
CA GLN A 147 -10.88 -21.56 -24.06
C GLN A 147 -10.70 -21.30 -22.57
N GLU A 148 -11.39 -20.30 -22.02
CA GLU A 148 -11.27 -19.90 -20.62
C GLU A 148 -12.12 -20.84 -19.72
N PRO A 149 -11.61 -21.33 -18.57
CA PRO A 149 -12.42 -22.08 -17.61
C PRO A 149 -13.30 -21.14 -16.77
N PRO A 150 -14.51 -21.58 -16.35
CA PRO A 150 -15.48 -20.69 -15.72
C PRO A 150 -15.09 -20.34 -14.28
N LYS A 151 -14.92 -19.04 -13.99
CA LYS A 151 -14.86 -18.52 -12.62
C LYS A 151 -16.27 -18.40 -12.07
N LEU A 152 -16.59 -19.21 -11.04
CA LEU A 152 -17.82 -19.08 -10.26
C LEU A 152 -17.86 -17.70 -9.60
N GLN A 153 -18.84 -16.88 -9.97
CA GLN A 153 -19.07 -15.57 -9.38
C GLN A 153 -19.89 -15.73 -8.11
N MET A 154 -19.24 -15.61 -6.97
CA MET A 154 -19.86 -15.53 -5.64
C MET A 154 -20.22 -14.06 -5.38
N THR A 155 -21.40 -13.76 -4.86
CA THR A 155 -21.90 -12.37 -4.83
C THR A 155 -21.18 -11.51 -3.77
N PRO A 156 -21.20 -10.16 -3.89
CA PRO A 156 -20.64 -9.28 -2.87
C PRO A 156 -21.18 -9.53 -1.45
N GLU A 157 -22.47 -9.89 -1.35
CA GLU A 157 -23.14 -10.24 -0.09
C GLU A 157 -22.56 -11.54 0.53
N GLU A 158 -22.36 -12.59 -0.28
CA GLU A 158 -21.81 -13.87 0.18
C GLU A 158 -20.35 -13.75 0.68
N ARG A 159 -19.59 -12.79 0.14
CA ARG A 159 -18.23 -12.45 0.59
C ARG A 159 -18.23 -11.70 1.94
N TYR A 160 -19.26 -10.91 2.24
CA TYR A 160 -19.37 -10.16 3.50
C TYR A 160 -19.80 -11.05 4.67
N GLU A 161 -20.79 -11.94 4.47
CA GLU A 161 -21.28 -12.88 5.50
C GLU A 161 -20.19 -13.87 5.97
N ASN A 162 -19.27 -14.25 5.08
CA ASN A 162 -18.21 -15.22 5.40
C ASN A 162 -16.93 -14.60 6.02
N HIS A 163 -16.87 -13.28 6.19
CA HIS A 163 -15.67 -12.59 6.66
C HIS A 163 -15.41 -12.88 8.16
N PRO A 164 -14.18 -13.23 8.58
CA PRO A 164 -13.88 -13.56 9.98
C PRO A 164 -14.13 -12.39 10.96
N VAL A 165 -14.15 -11.15 10.47
CA VAL A 165 -14.51 -9.95 11.25
C VAL A 165 -15.94 -10.03 11.79
N ASN A 166 -16.90 -10.55 11.01
CA ASN A 166 -18.28 -10.75 11.49
C ASN A 166 -18.38 -11.92 12.49
N ARG A 167 -17.50 -12.93 12.40
CA ARG A 167 -17.39 -14.02 13.39
C ARG A 167 -16.83 -13.53 14.73
N LEU A 168 -15.86 -12.61 14.72
CA LEU A 168 -15.31 -11.97 15.91
C LEU A 168 -16.26 -10.97 16.58
N ARG A 169 -17.16 -10.34 15.81
CA ARG A 169 -18.07 -9.30 16.33
C ARG A 169 -19.39 -9.83 16.92
N ASN A 170 -19.74 -11.08 16.63
CA ASN A 170 -21.05 -11.65 16.95
C ASN A 170 -21.00 -12.80 17.98
N GLU A 171 -19.92 -12.89 18.77
CA GLU A 171 -19.72 -13.87 19.84
C GLU A 171 -20.29 -13.34 21.18
N PRO A 172 -21.33 -13.97 21.76
CA PRO A 172 -21.79 -13.67 23.10
C PRO A 172 -21.26 -14.69 24.12
N SER A 173 -20.81 -14.18 25.26
CA SER A 173 -20.48 -14.90 26.52
C SER A 173 -18.99 -15.21 26.75
N TYR A 174 -18.36 -14.32 27.51
CA TYR A 174 -17.15 -14.55 28.28
C TYR A 174 -17.04 -15.96 28.90
N ALA A 175 -15.96 -16.66 28.57
CA ALA A 175 -15.39 -17.71 29.41
C ALA A 175 -13.96 -17.29 29.80
N PRO A 176 -13.64 -17.09 31.09
CA PRO A 176 -12.29 -16.74 31.51
C PRO A 176 -11.38 -17.96 31.41
N GLN A 177 -10.61 -18.06 30.33
CA GLN A 177 -9.61 -19.09 30.16
C GLN A 177 -8.44 -18.81 31.13
N GLN A 178 -8.35 -19.60 32.20
CA GLN A 178 -7.30 -19.46 33.21
C GLN A 178 -5.94 -19.81 32.59
N THR A 179 -5.12 -18.81 32.31
CA THR A 179 -3.69 -18.99 32.07
C THR A 179 -3.03 -19.35 33.40
N THR A 180 -2.49 -20.57 33.49
CA THR A 180 -1.74 -21.01 34.66
C THR A 180 -0.49 -20.15 34.80
N SER A 181 -0.41 -19.37 35.89
CA SER A 181 0.72 -18.48 36.17
C SER A 181 2.00 -19.28 36.43
N GLY A 182 2.80 -19.48 35.38
CA GLY A 182 4.20 -19.87 35.51
C GLY A 182 4.99 -18.81 36.29
N GLY A 183 6.10 -19.22 36.90
CA GLY A 183 6.94 -18.29 37.65
C GLY A 183 7.52 -17.17 36.77
N PRO A 184 8.16 -16.13 37.36
CA PRO A 184 8.60 -14.92 36.64
C PRO A 184 9.46 -15.14 35.38
N GLY A 185 10.15 -16.29 35.26
CA GLY A 185 10.89 -16.67 34.06
C GLY A 185 10.04 -17.06 32.85
N ASP A 186 8.82 -17.60 33.05
CA ASP A 186 7.90 -17.98 31.96
C ASP A 186 7.32 -16.73 31.29
N PHE A 187 6.94 -15.72 32.08
CA PHE A 187 6.54 -14.41 31.54
C PHE A 187 7.65 -13.78 30.68
N ASN A 188 8.88 -13.69 31.22
CA ASN A 188 9.97 -13.02 30.49
C ASN A 188 10.32 -13.76 29.18
N ALA A 189 10.37 -15.09 29.20
CA ALA A 189 10.67 -15.88 28.00
C ALA A 189 9.60 -15.71 26.90
N ARG A 190 8.30 -15.69 27.26
CA ARG A 190 7.21 -15.46 26.30
C ARG A 190 7.21 -14.02 25.76
N LEU A 191 7.48 -13.03 26.62
CA LEU A 191 7.59 -11.64 26.20
C LEU A 191 8.77 -11.44 25.24
N GLU A 192 9.94 -12.01 25.56
CA GLU A 192 11.13 -11.97 24.72
C GLU A 192 10.89 -12.64 23.35
N GLN A 193 10.25 -13.82 23.33
CA GLN A 193 9.81 -14.47 22.10
C GLN A 193 8.86 -13.58 21.27
N ASN A 194 7.87 -12.98 21.91
CA ASN A 194 6.93 -12.09 21.22
C ASN A 194 7.65 -10.85 20.66
N LEU A 195 8.59 -10.26 21.39
CA LEU A 195 9.37 -9.11 20.94
C LEU A 195 10.31 -9.45 19.77
N ASP A 196 10.93 -10.63 19.75
CA ASP A 196 11.74 -11.09 18.62
C ASP A 196 10.88 -11.31 17.37
N CYS A 197 9.72 -11.96 17.51
CA CYS A 197 8.74 -12.07 16.43
C CYS A 197 8.26 -10.69 15.92
N MET A 198 8.01 -9.73 16.83
CA MET A 198 7.65 -8.35 16.46
C MET A 198 8.79 -7.66 15.69
N ALA A 199 10.04 -7.80 16.14
CA ALA A 199 11.22 -7.24 15.46
C ALA A 199 11.39 -7.82 14.06
N GLY A 200 11.22 -9.14 13.90
CA GLY A 200 11.23 -9.80 12.60
C GLY A 200 10.13 -9.31 11.66
N SER A 201 8.89 -9.16 12.14
CA SER A 201 7.78 -8.62 11.35
C SER A 201 7.98 -7.15 10.98
N LEU A 202 8.51 -6.32 11.89
CA LEU A 202 8.89 -4.93 11.61
C LEU A 202 10.00 -4.83 10.56
N ALA A 203 10.97 -5.76 10.55
CA ALA A 203 12.01 -5.81 9.54
C ALA A 203 11.45 -6.16 8.14
N ARG A 204 10.51 -7.10 8.05
CA ARG A 204 9.81 -7.43 6.79
C ARG A 204 8.94 -6.27 6.30
N LEU A 205 8.16 -5.66 7.20
CA LEU A 205 7.37 -4.45 6.91
C LEU A 205 8.23 -3.28 6.43
N LYS A 206 9.42 -3.08 7.01
CA LYS A 206 10.38 -2.08 6.53
C LYS A 206 10.87 -2.39 5.12
N GLY A 207 11.17 -3.65 4.80
CA GLY A 207 11.52 -4.10 3.45
C GLY A 207 10.43 -3.75 2.46
N LEU A 208 9.20 -4.22 2.72
CA LEU A 208 8.02 -3.91 1.91
C LEU A 208 7.82 -2.40 1.74
N ALA A 209 7.94 -1.60 2.80
CA ALA A 209 7.77 -0.15 2.72
C ALA A 209 8.82 0.54 1.83
N VAL A 210 10.06 0.06 1.81
CA VAL A 210 11.12 0.57 0.92
C VAL A 210 10.85 0.17 -0.52
N ASP A 211 10.48 -1.09 -0.76
CA ASP A 211 10.18 -1.61 -2.10
C ASP A 211 8.94 -0.91 -2.70
N LEU A 212 7.87 -0.73 -1.91
CA LEU A 212 6.68 0.02 -2.28
C LEU A 212 7.00 1.48 -2.63
N ASN A 213 7.84 2.17 -1.83
CA ASN A 213 8.26 3.54 -2.13
C ASN A 213 9.06 3.61 -3.44
N SER A 214 10.02 2.70 -3.63
CA SER A 214 10.81 2.65 -4.87
C SER A 214 9.94 2.36 -6.09
N GLU A 215 8.93 1.50 -5.97
CA GLU A 215 8.01 1.22 -7.06
C GLU A 215 7.16 2.46 -7.40
N ILE A 216 6.63 3.16 -6.39
CA ILE A 216 5.91 4.44 -6.57
C ILE A 216 6.78 5.48 -7.27
N ASP A 217 8.04 5.65 -6.85
CA ASP A 217 8.97 6.59 -7.49
C ASP A 217 9.17 6.26 -8.99
N THR A 218 9.36 4.99 -9.33
CA THR A 218 9.49 4.58 -10.74
C THR A 218 8.19 4.69 -11.55
N GLN A 219 7.02 4.56 -10.89
CA GLN A 219 5.73 4.80 -11.54
C GLN A 219 5.46 6.29 -11.79
N ASN A 220 5.91 7.18 -10.89
CA ASN A 220 5.87 8.62 -11.10
C ASN A 220 6.68 9.02 -12.35
N ASP A 221 7.93 8.54 -12.46
CA ASP A 221 8.76 8.74 -13.66
C ASP A 221 8.06 8.23 -14.93
N LEU A 222 7.40 7.07 -14.86
CA LEU A 222 6.66 6.50 -15.99
C LEU A 222 5.42 7.32 -16.36
N ILE A 223 4.69 7.87 -15.38
CA ILE A 223 3.54 8.77 -15.57
C ILE A 223 3.97 10.07 -16.24
N ASP A 224 5.10 10.66 -15.84
CA ASP A 224 5.65 11.85 -16.48
C ASP A 224 6.02 11.57 -17.95
N ASN A 225 6.66 10.43 -18.23
CA ASN A 225 6.96 9.99 -19.59
C ASN A 225 5.68 9.77 -20.43
N ILE A 226 4.64 9.16 -19.85
CA ILE A 226 3.33 8.96 -20.49
C ILE A 226 2.68 10.32 -20.79
N THR A 227 2.68 11.24 -19.83
CA THR A 227 2.08 12.57 -19.97
C THR A 227 2.70 13.34 -21.15
N ASN A 228 4.03 13.37 -21.23
CA ASN A 228 4.75 13.96 -22.36
C ASN A 228 4.39 13.30 -23.71
N LYS A 229 4.23 11.97 -23.74
CA LYS A 229 3.79 11.25 -24.96
C LYS A 229 2.34 11.55 -25.33
N VAL A 230 1.44 11.70 -24.35
CA VAL A 230 0.03 12.08 -24.57
C VAL A 230 -0.05 13.47 -25.21
N GLU A 231 0.67 14.46 -24.68
CA GLU A 231 0.67 15.83 -25.21
C GLU A 231 1.18 15.91 -26.66
N ASP A 232 2.33 15.29 -26.96
CA ASP A 232 2.87 15.21 -28.34
C ASP A 232 1.90 14.49 -29.29
N THR A 233 1.22 13.46 -28.80
CA THR A 233 0.22 12.69 -29.56
C THR A 233 -1.04 13.51 -29.84
N ASP A 234 -1.59 14.20 -28.85
CA ASP A 234 -2.79 15.05 -28.99
C ASP A 234 -2.55 16.19 -29.99
N VAL A 235 -1.42 16.90 -29.87
CA VAL A 235 -1.03 17.96 -30.83
C VAL A 235 -0.99 17.42 -32.27
N LYS A 236 -0.42 16.23 -32.48
CA LYS A 236 -0.37 15.58 -33.80
C LYS A 236 -1.75 15.16 -34.31
N ILE A 237 -2.61 14.60 -33.46
CA ILE A 237 -4.00 14.26 -33.81
C ILE A 237 -4.76 15.53 -34.21
N GLY A 238 -4.65 16.60 -33.42
CA GLY A 238 -5.27 17.89 -33.71
C GLY A 238 -4.82 18.49 -35.04
N MET A 239 -3.52 18.45 -35.34
CA MET A 239 -2.98 18.87 -36.63
C MET A 239 -3.52 18.02 -37.80
N GLN A 240 -3.55 16.70 -37.65
CA GLN A 240 -4.03 15.79 -38.69
C GLN A 240 -5.52 15.89 -38.95
N ASN A 241 -6.33 16.04 -37.90
CA ASN A 241 -7.77 16.24 -38.03
C ASN A 241 -8.06 17.53 -38.83
N ARG A 242 -7.36 18.63 -38.52
CA ARG A 242 -7.46 19.89 -39.29
C ARG A 242 -7.00 19.74 -40.74
N ASP A 243 -6.00 18.91 -41.02
CA ASP A 243 -5.54 18.61 -42.38
C ASP A 243 -6.53 17.72 -43.16
N MET A 244 -7.17 16.74 -42.51
CA MET A 244 -8.23 15.93 -43.10
C MET A 244 -9.48 16.74 -43.42
N LEU A 245 -9.93 17.61 -42.51
CA LEU A 245 -11.09 18.47 -42.74
C LEU A 245 -10.89 19.39 -43.96
N LYS A 246 -9.70 19.98 -44.11
CA LYS A 246 -9.32 20.77 -45.31
C LYS A 246 -9.37 19.94 -46.59
N LEU A 247 -8.88 18.69 -46.57
CA LEU A 247 -8.94 17.78 -47.72
C LEU A 247 -10.37 17.40 -48.09
N LEU A 248 -11.25 17.26 -47.11
CA LEU A 248 -12.68 16.99 -47.29
C LEU A 248 -13.49 18.24 -47.70
N GLY A 249 -12.85 19.39 -47.89
CA GLY A 249 -13.51 20.65 -48.26
C GLY A 249 -14.40 21.26 -47.16
N LYS A 250 -14.39 20.68 -45.95
CA LYS A 250 -15.07 21.26 -44.79
C LYS A 250 -14.17 22.33 -44.17
N LYS A 251 -14.67 23.57 -44.16
CA LYS A 251 -14.05 24.71 -43.47
C LYS A 251 -14.33 24.61 -41.97
#